data_AF-X1BS24-F1
#
_entry.id   AF-X1BS24-F1
#
_cell.length_a   1.000
_cell.length_b   1.000
_cell.length_c   1.000
_cell.angle_alpha   90.00
_cell.angle_beta   90.00
_cell.angle_gamma   90.00
#
_symmetry.space_group_name_H-M   'P 1'
#
loop_
_entity.id
_entity.type
_entity.pdbx_description
1 polymer ?
#
loop_
_entity_poly.entity_id
_entity_poly.type
_entity_poly.pdbx_seq_one_letter_code
_entity_poly.pdbx_strand_id
1 'polypeptide(L)'
;GRVIEGESYVNESMLTGESKPVAKKISDQVTGGAVNGEGVLKVKIERTGGDSYLSKVIELVRKAQKDKSKNQLLADKASKWLSVISISFGFITLITWWFFVT
;
A
#
# COMPACT_ATOMS: atom_id res chain seq x y z
N GLY A 1 17.84 -8.64 -10.30
CA GLY A 1 19.22 -9.17 -10.34
C GLY A 1 19.59 -9.45 -11.77
N ARG A 2 20.84 -9.83 -12.03
CA ARG A 2 21.34 -10.13 -13.38
C ARG A 2 21.90 -11.54 -13.44
N VAL A 3 21.55 -12.29 -14.48
CA VAL A 3 22.13 -13.63 -14.72
C VAL A 3 23.61 -13.48 -15.05
N ILE A 4 24.47 -14.19 -14.32
CA ILE A 4 25.91 -14.23 -14.57
C ILE A 4 26.37 -15.56 -15.19
N GLU A 5 25.56 -16.62 -15.07
CA GLU A 5 25.86 -17.94 -15.63
C GLU A 5 24.56 -18.73 -15.81
N GLY A 6 24.50 -19.56 -16.85
CA GLY A 6 23.38 -20.45 -17.15
C GLY A 6 22.32 -19.87 -18.09
N GLU A 7 21.40 -20.75 -18.48
CA GLU A 7 20.24 -20.44 -19.33
C GLU A 7 19.03 -21.24 -18.82
N SER A 8 17.88 -20.58 -18.70
CA SER A 8 16.63 -21.19 -18.24
C SER A 8 15.42 -20.37 -18.66
N TYR A 9 14.24 -20.98 -18.57
CA TYR A 9 12.97 -20.30 -18.69
C TYR A 9 12.48 -19.88 -17.30
N VAL A 10 12.13 -18.61 -17.14
CA VAL A 10 11.66 -18.05 -15.87
C VAL A 10 10.19 -17.67 -16.01
N ASN A 11 9.39 -18.15 -15.08
CA ASN A 11 7.98 -17.80 -14.96
C ASN A 11 7.83 -16.51 -14.13
N GLU A 12 7.44 -15.43 -14.81
CA GLU A 12 7.19 -14.12 -14.19
C GLU A 12 5.67 -13.83 -14.05
N SER A 13 4.78 -14.81 -14.22
CA SER A 13 3.32 -14.61 -14.26
C SER A 13 2.76 -13.96 -12.99
N MET A 14 3.30 -14.32 -11.83
CA MET A 14 2.93 -13.74 -10.52
C MET A 14 3.28 -12.25 -10.40
N LEU A 15 4.18 -11.74 -11.23
CA LEU A 15 4.70 -10.37 -11.19
C LEU A 15 4.19 -9.52 -12.36
N THR A 16 4.14 -10.09 -13.57
CA THR A 16 3.81 -9.37 -14.81
C THR A 16 2.42 -9.72 -15.36
N GLY A 17 1.84 -10.84 -14.94
CA GLY A 17 0.59 -11.38 -15.51
C GLY A 17 0.78 -12.13 -16.84
N GLU A 18 2.00 -12.21 -17.37
CA GLU A 18 2.29 -12.93 -18.60
C GLU A 18 2.39 -14.44 -18.34
N SER A 19 1.54 -15.23 -18.99
CA SER A 19 1.49 -16.68 -18.79
C SER A 19 2.65 -17.44 -19.43
N LYS A 20 3.31 -16.87 -20.44
CA LYS A 20 4.42 -17.54 -21.13
C LYS A 20 5.72 -17.34 -20.36
N PRO A 21 6.44 -18.44 -20.01
CA PRO A 21 7.77 -18.35 -19.43
C PRO A 21 8.72 -17.59 -20.36
N VAL A 22 9.51 -16.69 -19.78
CA VAL A 22 10.47 -15.86 -20.51
C VAL A 22 11.84 -16.52 -20.47
N ALA A 23 12.46 -16.72 -21.62
CA ALA A 23 13.84 -17.21 -21.70
C ALA A 23 14.80 -16.18 -21.09
N LYS A 24 15.69 -16.62 -20.20
CA LYS A 24 16.73 -15.81 -19.58
C LYS A 24 18.09 -16.44 -19.80
N LYS A 25 19.02 -15.64 -20.32
CA LYS A 25 20.42 -16.01 -20.56
C LYS A 25 21.36 -15.04 -19.83
N ILE A 26 22.66 -15.30 -19.94
CA ILE A 26 23.70 -14.47 -19.34
C ILE A 26 23.50 -12.99 -19.71
N SER A 27 23.62 -12.13 -18.71
CA SER A 27 23.35 -10.68 -18.73
C SER A 27 21.90 -10.23 -18.71
N ASP A 28 20.92 -11.15 -18.78
CA ASP A 28 19.51 -10.77 -18.67
C ASP A 28 19.13 -10.38 -17.24
N GLN A 29 18.16 -9.48 -17.14
CA GLN A 29 17.55 -9.11 -15.85
C GLN A 29 16.53 -10.15 -15.40
N VAL A 30 16.60 -10.46 -14.12
CA VAL A 30 15.66 -11.34 -13.41
C VAL A 30 15.03 -10.62 -12.24
N THR A 31 13.72 -10.80 -12.10
CA THR A 31 12.93 -10.17 -11.06
C THR A 31 12.83 -11.08 -9.84
N GLY A 32 13.07 -10.54 -8.64
CA GLY A 32 12.89 -11.30 -7.40
C GLY A 32 11.41 -11.66 -7.21
N GLY A 33 11.12 -12.93 -6.93
CA GLY A 33 9.75 -13.46 -6.82
C GLY A 33 9.30 -14.28 -8.04
N ALA A 34 10.08 -14.31 -9.12
CA ALA A 34 9.84 -15.18 -10.26
C ALA A 34 10.27 -16.63 -9.98
N VAL A 35 9.62 -17.59 -10.64
CA VAL A 35 9.92 -19.03 -10.49
C VAL A 35 10.84 -19.48 -11.62
N ASN A 36 12.01 -20.00 -11.27
CA ASN A 36 12.91 -20.60 -12.25
C ASN A 36 12.36 -21.94 -12.73
N GLY A 37 12.46 -22.22 -14.03
CA GLY A 37 12.10 -23.48 -14.65
C GLY A 37 13.21 -24.53 -14.53
N GLU A 38 13.43 -25.30 -15.60
CA GLU A 38 14.27 -26.50 -15.58
C GLU A 38 15.79 -26.25 -15.59
N GLY A 39 16.25 -25.08 -16.04
CA GLY A 39 17.68 -24.75 -16.12
C GLY A 39 18.26 -24.22 -14.80
N VAL A 40 19.58 -24.25 -14.66
CA VAL A 40 20.29 -23.65 -13.51
C VAL A 40 20.71 -22.23 -13.87
N LEU A 41 20.30 -21.25 -13.06
CA LEU A 41 20.71 -19.85 -13.21
C LEU A 41 21.54 -19.41 -12.01
N LYS A 42 22.75 -18.89 -12.26
CA LYS A 42 23.51 -18.15 -11.26
C LYS A 42 23.23 -16.66 -11.45
N VAL A 43 22.73 -16.01 -10.40
CA VAL A 43 22.24 -14.63 -10.47
C VAL A 43 23.03 -13.75 -9.51
N LYS A 44 23.56 -12.64 -10.01
CA LYS A 44 24.09 -11.56 -9.18
C LYS A 44 22.95 -10.66 -8.71
N ILE A 45 22.81 -10.52 -7.40
CA ILE A 45 21.79 -9.67 -6.81
C ILE A 45 22.22 -8.21 -6.95
N GLU A 46 21.41 -7.40 -7.66
CA GLU A 46 21.64 -5.97 -7.84
C GLU A 46 20.83 -5.11 -6.85
N ARG A 47 19.72 -5.65 -6.30
CA ARG A 47 18.84 -4.98 -5.33
C ARG A 47 18.30 -6.02 -4.34
N THR A 48 18.37 -5.74 -3.04
CA THR A 48 17.88 -6.59 -1.94
C THR A 48 16.83 -5.87 -1.10
N GLY A 49 15.88 -6.62 -0.53
CA GLY A 49 15.01 -6.14 0.55
C GLY A 49 14.08 -4.98 0.17
N GLY A 50 14.29 -3.80 0.76
CA GLY A 50 13.42 -2.62 0.64
C GLY A 50 13.27 -2.06 -0.78
N ASP A 51 14.24 -2.33 -1.66
CA ASP A 51 14.21 -1.90 -3.07
C ASP A 51 13.61 -2.94 -4.04
N SER A 52 13.09 -4.05 -3.51
CA SER A 52 12.43 -5.06 -4.33
C SER A 52 11.12 -4.52 -4.91
N TYR A 53 10.71 -5.05 -6.06
CA TYR A 53 9.45 -4.68 -6.69
C TYR A 53 8.24 -4.93 -5.76
N LEU A 54 8.24 -6.05 -5.03
CA LEU A 54 7.19 -6.38 -4.06
C LEU A 54 7.12 -5.37 -2.91
N SER A 55 8.28 -4.95 -2.38
CA SER A 55 8.35 -3.92 -1.33
C SER A 55 7.72 -2.60 -1.78
N LYS A 56 7.94 -2.21 -3.04
CA LYS A 56 7.31 -1.02 -3.65
C LYS A 56 5.81 -1.18 -3.81
N VAL A 57 5.33 -2.34 -4.25
CA VAL A 57 3.88 -2.60 -4.35
C VAL A 57 3.21 -2.52 -2.98
N ILE A 58 3.81 -3.12 -1.95
CA ILE A 58 3.31 -3.05 -0.57
C ILE A 58 3.27 -1.60 -0.09
N GLU A 59 4.31 -0.81 -0.34
CA GLU A 59 4.34 0.60 0.05
C GLU A 59 3.26 1.43 -0.66
N LEU A 60 3.03 1.19 -1.95
CA LEU A 60 1.98 1.84 -2.74
C LEU A 60 0.59 1.52 -2.19
N VAL A 61 0.30 0.25 -1.90
CA VAL A 61 -0.98 -0.17 -1.29
C VAL A 61 -1.15 0.48 0.09
N ARG A 62 -0.08 0.50 0.89
CA ARG A 62 -0.12 1.09 2.24
C ARG A 62 -0.36 2.60 2.20
N LYS A 63 0.23 3.31 1.23
CA LYS A 63 -0.03 4.74 0.97
C LYS A 63 -1.48 4.97 0.56
N ALA A 64 -2.01 4.17 -0.36
CA ALA A 64 -3.40 4.28 -0.81
C ALA A 64 -4.41 4.00 0.32
N GLN A 65 -4.13 3.02 1.20
CA GLN A 65 -4.99 2.74 2.36
C GLN A 65 -4.93 3.80 3.46
N LYS A 66 -3.77 4.46 3.62
CA LYS A 66 -3.61 5.58 4.56
C LYS A 66 -4.21 6.88 4.06
N ASP A 67 -4.45 6.99 2.75
CA ASP A 67 -5.03 8.18 2.17
C ASP A 67 -6.52 8.24 2.57
N LYS A 68 -6.78 8.95 3.67
CA LYS A 68 -8.15 9.23 4.11
C LYS A 68 -8.87 9.91 2.95
N SER A 69 -9.92 9.26 2.46
CA SER A 69 -10.76 9.81 1.40
C SER A 69 -11.24 11.22 1.78
N LYS A 70 -11.24 12.14 0.81
CA LYS A 70 -11.77 13.50 0.98
C LYS A 70 -13.17 13.53 1.63
N ASN A 71 -13.97 12.48 1.42
CA ASN A 71 -15.30 12.35 2.02
C ASN A 71 -15.25 12.10 3.55
N GLN A 72 -14.27 11.36 4.05
CA GLN A 72 -14.08 11.17 5.49
C GLN A 72 -13.71 12.49 6.18
N LEU A 73 -12.91 13.35 5.53
CA LEU A 73 -12.57 14.67 6.07
C LEU A 73 -13.79 15.60 6.18
N LEU A 74 -14.72 15.51 5.22
CA LEU A 74 -15.99 16.27 5.28
C LEU A 74 -16.88 15.77 6.41
N ALA A 75 -16.99 14.46 6.59
CA ALA A 75 -17.75 13.85 7.69
C ALA A 75 -17.17 14.19 9.08
N ASP A 76 -15.84 14.15 9.21
CA ASP A 76 -15.13 14.54 10.44
C ASP A 76 -15.40 16.02 10.78
N LYS A 77 -15.38 16.90 9.77
CA LYS A 77 -15.69 18.33 9.95
C LYS A 77 -17.14 18.55 10.38
N ALA A 78 -18.10 17.87 9.77
CA ALA A 78 -19.51 17.96 10.13
C ALA A 78 -19.75 17.48 11.58
N SER A 79 -19.15 16.33 11.94
CA SER A 79 -19.24 15.77 13.29
C SER A 79 -18.67 16.74 14.33
N LYS A 80 -17.52 17.37 14.05
CA LYS A 80 -16.93 18.36 14.94
C LYS A 80 -17.84 19.56 15.19
N TRP A 81 -18.48 20.09 14.15
CA TRP A 81 -19.43 21.22 14.29
C TRP A 81 -20.67 20.81 15.07
N LEU A 82 -21.24 19.63 14.79
CA LEU A 82 -22.40 19.12 15.51
C LEU A 82 -22.12 18.99 17.02
N SER A 83 -21.00 18.39 17.40
CA SER A 83 -20.63 18.21 18.81
C SER A 83 -20.49 19.55 19.55
N VAL A 84 -19.86 20.56 18.93
CA VAL A 84 -19.71 21.89 19.54
C VAL A 84 -21.07 22.56 19.75
N ILE A 85 -21.97 22.45 18.75
CA ILE A 85 -23.32 23.03 18.85
C ILE A 85 -24.12 22.31 19.95
N SER A 86 -24.12 20.98 19.98
CA SER A 86 -24.86 20.21 20.99
C SER A 86 -24.41 20.52 22.41
N ILE A 87 -23.10 20.61 22.65
CA ILE A 87 -22.55 20.98 23.96
C ILE A 87 -22.97 22.41 24.33
N SER A 88 -22.86 23.36 23.39
CA SER A 88 -23.25 24.75 23.62
C SER A 88 -24.72 24.87 24.01
N PHE A 89 -25.61 24.19 23.29
CA PHE A 89 -27.04 24.14 23.63
C PHE A 89 -27.29 23.51 25.00
N GLY A 90 -26.60 22.41 25.33
CA GLY A 90 -26.70 21.79 26.65
C GLY A 90 -26.34 22.76 27.78
N PHE A 91 -25.26 23.52 27.62
CA PHE A 91 -24.88 24.57 28.59
C PHE A 91 -25.92 25.70 28.66
N ILE A 92 -26.43 26.18 27.52
CA ILE A 92 -27.45 27.23 27.49
C ILE A 92 -28.71 26.77 28.21
N THR A 93 -29.19 25.55 27.93
CA THR A 93 -30.37 24.98 28.60
C THR A 93 -30.13 24.86 30.11
N LEU A 94 -28.97 24.36 30.53
CA LEU A 94 -28.63 24.22 31.94
C LEU A 94 -28.60 25.58 32.67
N ILE A 95 -27.93 26.57 32.08
CA ILE A 95 -27.85 27.94 32.64
C ILE A 95 -29.24 28.55 32.74
N THR A 96 -30.06 28.44 31.68
CA THR A 96 -31.41 29.01 31.64
C THR A 96 -32.29 28.40 32.73
N TRP A 97 -32.22 27.08 32.91
CA TRP A 97 -33.00 26.40 33.93
C TRP A 97 -32.56 26.79 35.34
N TRP A 98 -31.24 26.93 35.57
CA TRP A 98 -30.70 27.33 36.87
C TRP A 98 -31.17 28.74 37.28
N PHE A 99 -31.16 29.71 36.37
CA PHE A 99 -31.66 31.06 36.62
C PHE A 99 -33.19 31.17 36.76
N PHE A 100 -33.95 30.25 36.17
CA PHE A 100 -35.43 30.27 36.27
C PHE A 100 -35.95 29.58 37.54
N VAL A 101 -35.22 28.58 38.05
CA VAL A 101 -35.60 27.80 39.24
C VAL A 101 -35.06 28.38 40.56
N THR A 102 -33.95 29.13 40.52
CA THR A 102 -33.31 29.73 41.71
C THR A 102 -33.77 31.17 41.89
#